data_AF-Q6MSJ9-F1
#
_entry.id   AF-Q6MSJ9-F1
#
_cell.length_a   1.000
_cell.length_b   1.000
_cell.length_c   1.000
_cell.angle_alpha   90.00
_cell.angle_beta   90.00
_cell.angle_gamma   90.00
#
_symmetry.space_group_name_H-M   'P 1'
#
loop_
_entity.id
_entity.type
_entity.pdbx_description
1 polymer ?
#
loop_
_entity_poly.entity_id
_entity_poly.type
_entity_poly.pdbx_seq_one_letter_code
_entity_poly.pdbx_strand_id
1 'polypeptide(L)'
;MFKDQKDAFGSFHTHQEVLDQLKVYLNDSKIKHLDHLKLTNENEKNTNLKVDTEHKKLNSVSLSFFDKKITFTPNTVLENKVQTKYSNNGKDITQIGYELQSTIKSIKLTKVNKKTTKVPLHLPLKINSLDESFSNLESTKIDNLDKWNTQNIKFLTKTFEKLRILIKTFIYEMSLM
;
A
#
# COMPACT_ATOMS: atom_id res chain seq x y z
N MET A 1 -0.57 -5.05 -17.55
CA MET A 1 -1.58 -4.43 -16.69
C MET A 1 -1.01 -4.06 -15.31
N PHE A 2 -0.37 -4.98 -14.57
CA PHE A 2 0.07 -4.71 -13.18
C PHE A 2 1.57 -4.49 -12.99
N LYS A 3 2.29 -3.93 -13.97
CA LYS A 3 3.77 -3.85 -13.90
C LYS A 3 4.25 -3.04 -12.71
N ASP A 4 3.57 -1.94 -12.39
CA ASP A 4 3.97 -1.03 -11.31
C ASP A 4 3.68 -1.58 -9.92
N GLN A 5 2.85 -2.64 -9.82
CA GLN A 5 2.37 -3.20 -8.55
C GLN A 5 3.04 -4.52 -8.18
N LYS A 6 4.02 -4.97 -8.96
CA LYS A 6 4.66 -6.28 -8.76
C LYS A 6 5.41 -6.43 -7.44
N ASP A 7 5.79 -5.32 -6.82
CA ASP A 7 6.55 -5.32 -5.55
C ASP A 7 5.73 -4.70 -4.40
N ALA A 8 4.42 -4.53 -4.59
CA ALA A 8 3.52 -3.85 -3.65
C ALA A 8 3.00 -4.76 -2.52
N PHE A 9 3.49 -6.00 -2.43
CA PHE A 9 2.97 -7.05 -1.55
C PHE A 9 4.09 -7.76 -0.78
N GLY A 10 3.86 -8.00 0.52
CA GLY A 10 4.75 -8.79 1.40
C GLY A 10 4.14 -10.15 1.76
N SER A 11 4.92 -11.04 2.38
CA SER A 11 4.52 -12.44 2.68
C SER A 11 3.25 -12.55 3.53
N PHE A 12 3.01 -11.55 4.37
CA PHE A 12 1.81 -11.43 5.18
C PHE A 12 0.53 -11.22 4.37
N HIS A 13 0.56 -10.92 3.07
CA HIS A 13 -0.64 -10.80 2.23
C HIS A 13 -1.17 -12.15 1.80
N THR A 14 -2.49 -12.28 1.77
CA THR A 14 -3.19 -13.41 1.17
C THR A 14 -3.53 -13.15 -0.30
N HIS A 15 -3.91 -14.20 -1.05
CA HIS A 15 -4.37 -14.03 -2.43
C HIS A 15 -5.59 -13.12 -2.55
N GLN A 16 -6.53 -13.19 -1.60
CA GLN A 16 -7.69 -12.30 -1.58
C GLN A 16 -7.29 -10.84 -1.38
N GLU A 17 -6.39 -10.56 -0.45
CA GLU A 17 -5.91 -9.20 -0.19
C GLU A 17 -5.16 -8.62 -1.40
N VAL A 18 -4.41 -9.46 -2.13
CA VAL A 18 -3.80 -9.06 -3.41
C VAL A 18 -4.88 -8.65 -4.40
N LEU A 19 -5.91 -9.48 -4.60
CA LEU A 19 -7.03 -9.18 -5.49
C LEU A 19 -7.73 -7.85 -5.11
N ASP A 20 -8.06 -7.68 -3.83
CA ASP A 20 -8.77 -6.50 -3.35
C ASP A 20 -7.95 -5.22 -3.57
N GLN A 21 -6.64 -5.27 -3.30
CA GLN A 21 -5.75 -4.15 -3.57
C GLN A 21 -5.61 -3.87 -5.07
N LEU A 22 -5.56 -4.90 -5.93
CA LEU A 22 -5.53 -4.71 -7.38
C LEU A 22 -6.82 -4.04 -7.90
N LYS A 23 -7.99 -4.36 -7.33
CA LYS A 23 -9.24 -3.69 -7.67
C LYS A 23 -9.18 -2.19 -7.40
N VAL A 24 -8.57 -1.76 -6.30
CA VAL A 24 -8.36 -0.33 -5.98
C VAL A 24 -7.60 0.36 -7.11
N TYR A 25 -6.48 -0.21 -7.55
CA TYR A 25 -5.65 0.38 -8.62
C TYR A 25 -6.35 0.37 -9.99
N LEU A 26 -7.17 -0.65 -10.28
CA LEU A 26 -7.91 -0.72 -11.54
C LEU A 26 -9.09 0.25 -11.59
N ASN A 27 -9.65 0.63 -10.45
CA ASN A 27 -10.75 1.58 -10.38
C ASN A 27 -10.34 2.96 -10.94
N ASP A 28 -9.09 3.38 -10.71
CA ASP A 28 -8.54 4.62 -11.30
C ASP A 28 -8.48 4.57 -12.83
N SER A 29 -8.33 3.37 -13.39
CA SER A 29 -8.29 3.14 -14.84
C SER A 29 -9.68 3.12 -15.47
N LYS A 30 -10.74 3.44 -14.71
CA LYS A 30 -12.15 3.45 -15.14
C LYS A 30 -12.62 2.12 -15.76
N ILE A 31 -12.01 1.01 -15.33
CA ILE A 31 -12.45 -0.32 -15.74
C ILE A 31 -13.81 -0.58 -15.09
N LYS A 32 -14.83 -0.83 -15.91
CA LYS A 32 -16.17 -1.15 -15.44
C LYS A 32 -16.25 -2.61 -14.97
N HIS A 33 -17.25 -2.91 -14.14
CA HIS A 33 -17.59 -4.28 -13.73
C HIS A 33 -16.49 -5.01 -12.92
N LEU A 34 -15.67 -4.29 -12.15
CA LEU A 34 -14.60 -4.87 -11.33
C LEU A 34 -15.08 -5.88 -10.27
N ASP A 35 -16.37 -5.88 -9.96
CA ASP A 35 -17.05 -6.90 -9.15
C ASP A 35 -16.93 -8.31 -9.77
N HIS A 36 -16.80 -8.41 -11.10
CA HIS A 36 -16.55 -9.68 -11.79
C HIS A 36 -15.07 -10.12 -11.77
N LEU A 37 -14.15 -9.29 -11.27
CA LEU A 37 -12.75 -9.70 -11.07
C LEU A 37 -12.66 -10.52 -9.79
N LYS A 38 -12.30 -11.80 -9.91
CA LYS A 38 -12.27 -12.75 -8.78
C LYS A 38 -11.10 -13.72 -8.89
N LEU A 39 -10.78 -14.40 -7.79
CA LEU A 39 -9.81 -15.50 -7.82
C LEU A 39 -10.36 -16.64 -8.68
N THR A 40 -9.50 -17.34 -9.42
CA THR A 40 -9.92 -18.55 -10.13
C THR A 40 -10.09 -19.73 -9.17
N ASN A 41 -9.33 -19.74 -8.07
CA ASN A 41 -9.36 -20.76 -7.04
C ASN A 41 -9.69 -20.12 -5.69
N GLU A 42 -10.96 -20.16 -5.30
CA GLU A 42 -11.44 -19.63 -4.02
C GLU A 42 -10.83 -20.33 -2.80
N ASN A 43 -10.35 -21.58 -2.95
CA ASN A 43 -9.72 -22.31 -1.85
C ASN A 43 -8.37 -21.70 -1.43
N GLU A 44 -7.75 -20.92 -2.31
CA GLU A 44 -6.47 -20.25 -2.04
C GLU A 44 -6.64 -18.83 -1.49
N LYS A 45 -7.88 -18.36 -1.27
CA LYS A 45 -8.14 -16.97 -0.87
C LYS A 45 -7.37 -16.52 0.37
N ASN A 46 -7.18 -17.44 1.32
CA ASN A 46 -6.48 -17.21 2.59
C ASN A 46 -5.01 -17.65 2.55
N THR A 47 -4.51 -18.09 1.39
CA THR A 47 -3.11 -18.51 1.24
C THR A 47 -2.22 -17.29 1.21
N ASN A 48 -1.27 -17.24 2.14
CA ASN A 48 -0.24 -16.22 2.20
C ASN A 48 0.76 -16.34 1.06
N LEU A 49 1.29 -15.19 0.63
CA LEU A 49 2.42 -15.14 -0.30
C LEU A 49 3.69 -15.72 0.35
N LYS A 50 4.47 -16.44 -0.44
CA LYS A 50 5.79 -16.96 -0.08
C LYS A 50 6.84 -15.89 -0.28
N VAL A 51 7.84 -15.84 0.60
CA VAL A 51 9.01 -14.95 0.41
C VAL A 51 9.71 -15.28 -0.90
N ASP A 52 9.96 -14.26 -1.71
CA ASP A 52 10.64 -14.37 -3.00
C ASP A 52 11.51 -13.13 -3.22
N THR A 53 12.75 -13.20 -2.71
CA THR A 53 13.78 -12.16 -2.89
C THR A 53 14.66 -12.41 -4.10
N GLU A 54 14.66 -13.62 -4.64
CA GLU A 54 15.51 -14.07 -5.75
C GLU A 54 14.76 -14.07 -7.10
N HIS A 55 13.53 -13.55 -7.14
CA HIS A 55 12.69 -13.47 -8.33
C HIS A 55 12.41 -14.83 -8.99
N LYS A 56 12.27 -15.87 -8.15
CA LYS A 56 11.99 -17.26 -8.58
C LYS A 56 10.55 -17.47 -9.03
N LYS A 57 9.70 -16.44 -8.92
CA LYS A 57 8.27 -16.46 -9.26
C LYS A 57 7.51 -17.50 -8.44
N LEU A 58 7.81 -17.56 -7.14
CA LEU A 58 7.21 -18.53 -6.21
C LEU A 58 5.71 -18.29 -5.96
N ASN A 59 5.23 -17.10 -6.32
CA ASN A 59 3.86 -16.65 -6.10
C ASN A 59 3.13 -16.49 -7.42
N SER A 60 1.92 -17.05 -7.50
CA SER A 60 1.06 -16.91 -8.67
C SER A 60 -0.38 -16.75 -8.22
N VAL A 61 -0.92 -15.54 -8.36
CA VAL A 61 -2.31 -15.24 -8.04
C VAL A 61 -3.11 -15.32 -9.33
N SER A 62 -3.91 -16.38 -9.45
CA SER A 62 -4.72 -16.63 -10.63
C SER A 62 -6.08 -15.96 -10.50
N LEU A 63 -6.39 -15.07 -11.45
CA LEU A 63 -7.57 -14.22 -11.49
C LEU A 63 -8.42 -14.54 -12.71
N SER A 64 -9.72 -14.31 -12.60
CA SER A 64 -10.66 -14.32 -13.71
C SER A 64 -11.42 -13.01 -13.78
N PHE A 65 -11.64 -12.54 -15.00
CA PHE A 65 -12.48 -11.39 -15.30
C PHE A 65 -13.39 -11.77 -16.47
N PHE A 66 -14.66 -12.06 -16.17
CA PHE A 66 -15.54 -12.80 -17.08
C PHE A 66 -14.85 -14.11 -17.54
N ASP A 67 -14.74 -14.32 -18.86
CA ASP A 67 -14.13 -15.52 -19.43
C ASP A 67 -12.60 -15.42 -19.56
N LYS A 68 -12.01 -14.27 -19.21
CA LYS A 68 -10.57 -14.03 -19.33
C LYS A 68 -9.86 -14.46 -18.05
N LYS A 69 -8.87 -15.34 -18.20
CA LYS A 69 -7.94 -15.71 -17.13
C LYS A 69 -6.71 -14.79 -17.17
N ILE A 70 -6.32 -14.27 -16.00
CA ILE A 70 -5.19 -13.37 -15.83
C ILE A 70 -4.36 -13.92 -14.68
N THR A 71 -3.04 -13.98 -14.85
CA THR A 71 -2.13 -14.35 -13.77
C THR A 71 -1.38 -13.11 -13.31
N PHE A 72 -1.44 -12.83 -12.01
CA PHE A 72 -0.60 -11.84 -11.37
C PHE A 72 0.53 -12.54 -10.61
N THR A 73 1.76 -12.17 -10.95
CA THR A 73 2.98 -12.71 -10.33
C THR A 73 3.75 -11.54 -9.72
N PRO A 74 3.74 -11.41 -8.38
CA PRO A 74 4.66 -10.52 -7.68
C PRO A 74 6.10 -10.81 -8.09
N ASN A 75 6.94 -9.76 -8.15
CA ASN A 75 8.34 -9.89 -8.53
C ASN A 75 9.24 -10.01 -7.28
N THR A 76 9.02 -9.19 -6.28
CA THR A 76 9.64 -9.31 -4.96
C THR A 76 8.56 -9.44 -3.89
N VAL A 77 8.72 -10.43 -3.02
CA VAL A 77 7.91 -10.59 -1.80
C VAL A 77 8.87 -10.71 -0.63
N LEU A 78 8.87 -9.71 0.26
CA LEU A 78 9.71 -9.73 1.46
C LEU A 78 8.93 -10.31 2.64
N GLU A 79 9.68 -10.86 3.59
CA GLU A 79 9.11 -11.32 4.84
C GLU A 79 8.57 -10.13 5.64
N ASN A 80 7.26 -10.15 5.91
CA ASN A 80 6.58 -9.17 6.76
C ASN A 80 6.76 -7.70 6.34
N LYS A 81 7.14 -7.44 5.08
CA LYS A 81 7.50 -6.09 4.62
C LYS A 81 7.18 -5.83 3.15
N VAL A 82 6.95 -4.56 2.85
CA VAL A 82 6.95 -3.96 1.51
C VAL A 82 7.89 -2.76 1.52
N GLN A 83 8.77 -2.67 0.53
CA GLN A 83 9.74 -1.58 0.44
C GLN A 83 9.13 -0.29 -0.11
N THR A 84 9.56 0.85 0.44
CA THR A 84 9.30 2.15 -0.15
C THR A 84 10.18 2.35 -1.38
N LYS A 85 9.58 2.81 -2.49
CA LYS A 85 10.30 3.22 -3.69
C LYS A 85 10.08 4.70 -3.94
N TYR A 86 11.16 5.38 -4.30
CA TYR A 86 11.14 6.79 -4.66
C TYR A 86 11.36 6.95 -6.16
N SER A 87 10.86 8.05 -6.72
CA SER A 87 11.27 8.51 -8.05
C SER A 87 12.72 8.98 -8.03
N ASN A 88 13.29 9.23 -9.21
CA ASN A 88 14.69 9.66 -9.37
C ASN A 88 15.04 10.95 -8.60
N ASN A 89 14.05 11.79 -8.26
CA ASN A 89 14.28 13.01 -7.50
C ASN A 89 14.42 12.78 -5.97
N GLY A 90 14.16 11.55 -5.49
CA GLY A 90 14.27 11.15 -4.09
C GLY A 90 13.22 11.77 -3.15
N LYS A 91 12.22 12.47 -3.69
CA LYS A 91 11.16 13.17 -2.93
C LYS A 91 9.77 12.59 -3.17
N ASP A 92 9.50 12.03 -4.35
CA ASP A 92 8.19 11.47 -4.65
C ASP A 92 8.19 9.97 -4.39
N ILE A 93 7.24 9.49 -3.61
CA ILE A 93 7.07 8.06 -3.35
C ILE A 93 6.21 7.46 -4.46
N THR A 94 6.77 6.51 -5.20
CA THR A 94 6.08 5.75 -6.25
C THR A 94 5.43 4.48 -5.72
N GLN A 95 6.01 3.90 -4.66
CA GLN A 95 5.43 2.79 -3.89
C GLN A 95 5.67 3.05 -2.41
N ILE A 96 4.61 3.07 -1.60
CA ILE A 96 4.73 3.29 -0.15
C ILE A 96 5.10 1.97 0.54
N GLY A 97 6.12 2.01 1.40
CA GLY A 97 6.55 0.85 2.18
C GLY A 97 5.79 0.73 3.48
N TYR A 98 5.62 -0.49 3.96
CA TYR A 98 4.92 -0.82 5.19
C TYR A 98 5.34 -2.21 5.66
N GLU A 99 5.21 -2.48 6.96
CA GLU A 99 5.65 -3.73 7.56
C GLU A 99 4.71 -4.21 8.66
N LEU A 100 4.59 -5.53 8.79
CA LEU A 100 3.85 -6.17 9.85
C LEU A 100 4.68 -6.12 11.14
N GLN A 101 4.16 -5.45 12.16
CA GLN A 101 4.72 -5.44 13.50
C GLN A 101 4.10 -6.57 14.31
N SER A 102 4.76 -7.74 14.32
CA SER A 102 4.22 -8.98 14.88
C SER A 102 3.76 -8.86 16.35
N THR A 103 4.47 -8.09 17.18
CA THR A 103 4.16 -7.94 18.62
C THR A 103 2.78 -7.36 18.87
N ILE A 104 2.37 -6.38 18.07
CA ILE A 104 1.07 -5.69 18.22
C ILE A 104 0.10 -6.01 17.08
N LYS A 105 0.48 -6.93 16.19
CA LYS A 105 -0.26 -7.34 14.98
C LYS A 105 -0.76 -6.14 14.16
N SER A 106 0.02 -5.06 14.13
CA SER A 106 -0.27 -3.85 13.34
C SER A 106 0.51 -3.89 12.04
N ILE A 107 0.00 -3.19 11.03
CA ILE A 107 0.69 -3.00 9.76
C ILE A 107 0.99 -1.53 9.64
N LYS A 108 2.25 -1.22 9.91
CA LYS A 108 2.75 0.14 10.08
C LYS A 108 3.36 0.64 8.79
N LEU A 109 2.96 1.83 8.38
CA LEU A 109 3.57 2.52 7.26
C LEU A 109 5.01 2.93 7.61
N THR A 110 5.95 2.64 6.71
CA THR A 110 7.36 2.99 6.89
C THR A 110 7.54 4.50 6.91
N LYS A 111 8.29 5.01 7.88
CA LYS A 111 8.61 6.45 7.96
C LYS A 111 9.15 6.98 6.63
N VAL A 112 8.51 8.03 6.12
CA VAL A 112 8.89 8.64 4.84
C VAL A 112 10.11 9.53 4.99
N ASN A 113 10.78 9.81 3.87
CA ASN A 113 11.87 10.79 3.84
C ASN A 113 11.33 12.16 4.26
N LYS A 114 12.09 12.91 5.06
CA LYS A 114 11.73 14.25 5.53
C LYS A 114 11.41 15.23 4.39
N LYS A 115 11.97 15.02 3.20
CA LYS A 115 11.74 15.84 1.99
C LYS A 115 10.62 15.31 1.10
N THR A 116 9.83 14.33 1.54
CA THR A 116 8.76 13.76 0.73
C THR A 116 7.74 14.83 0.36
N THR A 117 7.44 14.96 -0.93
CA THR A 117 6.51 15.96 -1.47
C THR A 117 5.26 15.34 -2.09
N LYS A 118 5.27 14.03 -2.32
CA LYS A 118 4.19 13.31 -2.98
C LYS A 118 4.17 11.85 -2.52
N VAL A 119 2.97 11.33 -2.33
CA VAL A 119 2.71 9.91 -2.05
C VAL A 119 1.87 9.26 -3.16
N PRO A 120 1.78 7.92 -3.22
CA PRO A 120 0.87 7.23 -4.12
C PRO A 120 -0.57 7.69 -3.91
N LEU A 121 -1.39 7.60 -4.96
CA LEU A 121 -2.78 8.05 -4.93
C LEU A 121 -3.61 7.33 -3.86
N HIS A 122 -3.34 6.04 -3.67
CA HIS A 122 -4.05 5.19 -2.71
C HIS A 122 -3.12 4.73 -1.60
N LEU A 123 -3.66 4.74 -0.38
CA LEU A 123 -3.08 4.02 0.74
C LEU A 123 -3.35 2.51 0.57
N PRO A 124 -2.33 1.63 0.71
CA PRO A 124 -2.56 0.19 0.74
C PRO A 124 -3.56 -0.19 1.83
N LEU A 125 -4.57 -0.98 1.46
CA LEU A 125 -5.73 -1.33 2.29
C LEU A 125 -5.35 -1.97 3.63
N LYS A 126 -4.22 -2.68 3.66
CA LYS A 126 -3.77 -3.43 4.83
C LYS A 126 -3.14 -2.56 5.92
N ILE A 127 -2.73 -1.32 5.59
CA ILE A 127 -2.12 -0.42 6.55
C ILE A 127 -3.17 0.01 7.56
N ASN A 128 -2.83 -0.12 8.85
CA ASN A 128 -3.68 0.29 9.96
C ASN A 128 -2.94 1.14 11.00
N SER A 129 -1.67 1.46 10.77
CA SER A 129 -0.88 2.38 11.59
C SER A 129 -0.10 3.35 10.71
N LEU A 130 -0.22 4.64 11.00
CA LEU A 130 0.62 5.70 10.47
C LEU A 130 1.58 6.24 11.56
N ASP A 131 1.82 5.48 12.62
CA ASP A 131 2.60 5.95 13.76
C ASP A 131 3.97 6.47 13.31
N GLU A 132 4.30 7.71 13.67
CA GLU A 132 5.56 8.38 13.31
C GLU A 132 5.88 8.46 11.81
N SER A 133 4.98 8.00 10.94
CA SER A 133 5.27 7.77 9.52
C SER A 133 5.61 9.06 8.77
N PHE A 134 5.08 10.19 9.22
CA PHE A 134 5.31 11.53 8.68
C PHE A 134 5.95 12.47 9.71
N SER A 135 6.62 11.91 10.72
CA SER A 135 7.28 12.71 11.75
C SER A 135 8.50 13.43 11.18
N ASN A 136 8.70 14.70 11.59
CA ASN A 136 9.83 15.55 11.20
C ASN A 136 9.91 15.85 9.69
N LEU A 137 8.77 15.98 8.99
CA LEU A 137 8.78 16.46 7.61
C LEU A 137 9.27 17.91 7.51
N GLU A 138 10.09 18.16 6.49
CA GLU A 138 10.55 19.49 6.07
C GLU A 138 9.66 20.09 4.98
N SER A 139 8.94 19.24 4.23
CA SER A 139 7.98 19.65 3.21
C SER A 139 6.79 20.37 3.84
N THR A 140 6.27 21.39 3.15
CA THR A 140 5.07 22.14 3.58
C THR A 140 3.76 21.52 3.10
N LYS A 141 3.83 20.63 2.11
CA LYS A 141 2.69 19.92 1.53
C LYS A 141 3.16 18.55 1.02
N ILE A 142 2.27 17.56 1.09
CA ILE A 142 2.43 16.26 0.44
C ILE A 142 1.25 16.04 -0.51
N ASP A 143 1.52 15.99 -1.80
CA ASP A 143 0.49 15.72 -2.81
C ASP A 143 -0.05 14.28 -2.68
N ASN A 144 -1.37 14.14 -2.89
CA ASN A 144 -2.19 12.93 -2.79
C ASN A 144 -2.44 12.39 -1.38
N LEU A 145 -1.80 12.91 -0.35
CA LEU A 145 -2.05 12.46 1.03
C LEU A 145 -3.53 12.68 1.42
N ASP A 146 -4.13 13.74 0.88
CA ASP A 146 -5.53 14.13 1.04
C ASP A 146 -6.54 13.16 0.41
N LYS A 147 -6.06 12.27 -0.46
CA LYS A 147 -6.90 11.33 -1.21
C LYS A 147 -6.94 9.95 -0.57
N TRP A 148 -6.16 9.74 0.48
CA TRP A 148 -6.07 8.45 1.15
C TRP A 148 -7.36 8.13 1.89
N ASN A 149 -7.91 6.94 1.62
CA ASN A 149 -8.94 6.38 2.47
C ASN A 149 -8.30 5.87 3.77
N THR A 150 -8.59 6.56 4.88
CA THR A 150 -8.01 6.28 6.20
C THR A 150 -8.92 5.47 7.12
N GLN A 151 -10.03 4.91 6.63
CA GLN A 151 -11.00 4.16 7.45
C GLN A 151 -10.39 2.97 8.21
N ASN A 152 -9.28 2.41 7.70
CA ASN A 152 -8.58 1.28 8.31
C ASN A 152 -7.52 1.70 9.34
N ILE A 153 -7.23 3.00 9.48
CA ILE A 153 -6.20 3.50 10.38
C ILE A 153 -6.70 3.49 11.82
N LYS A 154 -5.91 2.87 12.70
CA LYS A 154 -6.17 2.74 14.15
C LYS A 154 -5.15 3.48 14.98
N PHE A 155 -3.94 3.68 14.46
CA PHE A 155 -2.83 4.26 15.19
C PHE A 155 -2.23 5.45 14.45
N LEU A 156 -2.24 6.61 15.12
CA LEU A 156 -1.78 7.91 14.61
C LEU A 156 -0.75 8.57 15.55
N THR A 157 -0.15 7.79 16.44
CA THR A 157 0.77 8.27 17.47
C THR A 157 1.95 8.95 16.80
N LYS A 158 2.11 10.25 17.09
CA LYS A 158 3.22 11.07 16.57
C LYS A 158 3.34 11.06 15.04
N THR A 159 2.28 10.69 14.31
CA THR A 159 2.28 10.62 12.84
C THR A 159 2.83 11.90 12.24
N PHE A 160 2.43 13.04 12.79
CA PHE A 160 2.79 14.38 12.35
C PHE A 160 3.55 15.17 13.44
N GLU A 161 4.35 14.48 14.24
CA GLU A 161 5.17 15.15 15.25
C GLU A 161 6.24 16.04 14.60
N LYS A 162 6.47 17.23 15.17
CA LYS A 162 7.50 18.21 14.75
C LYS A 162 7.41 18.66 13.29
N LEU A 163 6.19 18.92 12.80
CA LEU A 163 5.99 19.51 11.48
C LEU A 163 6.28 21.02 11.43
N ARG A 164 6.71 21.49 10.25
CA ARG A 164 6.80 22.92 9.94
C ARG A 164 5.38 23.48 9.71
N ILE A 165 5.06 24.53 10.47
CA ILE A 165 3.79 25.26 10.72
C ILE A 165 2.62 25.19 9.70
N LEU A 166 2.83 24.96 8.40
CA LEU A 166 1.78 25.03 7.36
C LEU A 166 0.91 23.76 7.17
N ILE A 167 1.32 22.59 7.67
CA ILE A 167 0.52 21.35 7.55
C ILE A 167 -0.58 21.27 8.64
N LYS A 168 -0.52 22.10 9.69
CA LYS A 168 -1.45 22.03 10.84
C LYS A 168 -2.93 22.15 10.44
N THR A 169 -3.26 22.96 9.43
CA THR A 169 -4.64 23.18 9.00
C THR A 169 -5.26 21.92 8.36
N PHE A 170 -4.47 21.16 7.59
CA PHE A 170 -4.94 19.94 6.92
C PHE A 170 -5.09 18.75 7.89
N ILE A 171 -4.23 18.67 8.90
CA ILE A 171 -4.28 17.59 9.90
C ILE A 171 -5.51 17.71 10.81
N TYR A 172 -5.94 18.94 11.13
CA TYR A 172 -7.11 19.16 11.97
C TYR A 172 -8.37 18.50 11.37
N GLU A 173 -8.55 18.60 10.05
CA GLU A 173 -9.68 17.97 9.34
C GLU A 173 -9.59 16.44 9.34
N MET A 174 -8.39 15.86 9.16
CA MET A 174 -8.20 14.41 9.26
C MET A 174 -8.41 13.84 10.67
N SER A 175 -8.21 14.63 11.72
CA SER A 175 -8.41 14.20 13.12
C SER A 175 -9.88 14.27 13.58
N LEU A 176 -10.76 14.86 12.78
CA LEU A 176 -12.18 15.03 13.07
C LEU A 176 -13.09 14.02 12.34
N MET A 177 -12.54 13.22 11.42
CA MET A 177 -13.20 12.06 10.79
C MET A 177 -12.93 10.78 11.58
#